data_AF-A0A7H4MW16-F1
#
_entry.id   AF-A0A7H4MW16-F1
#
_cell.length_a   1.000
_cell.length_b   1.000
_cell.length_c   1.000
_cell.angle_alpha   90.00
_cell.angle_beta   90.00
_cell.angle_gamma   90.00
#
_symmetry.space_group_name_H-M   'P 1'
#
loop_
_entity.id
_entity.type
_entity.pdbx_description
1 polymer ?
#
loop_
_entity_poly.entity_id
_entity_poly.type
_entity_poly.pdbx_seq_one_letter_code
_entity_poly.pdbx_strand_id
1 'polypeptide(L)' 'MLNELAKHLGVKADLKPTKWDGMLASLDSKRIDVVINQVTISDQRKQKYDFSTPYTVSGIQALVKKW' A
#
# COMPACT_ATOMS: atom_id res chain seq x y z
N MET A 1 -11.75 2.48 -0.29
CA MET A 1 -11.14 1.56 0.69
C MET A 1 -10.74 2.28 1.97
N LEU A 2 -9.78 3.21 1.96
CA LEU A 2 -9.30 3.89 3.18
C LEU A 2 -10.43 4.49 4.05
N ASN A 3 -11.36 5.23 3.47
CA ASN A 3 -12.45 5.85 4.24
C ASN A 3 -13.34 4.84 4.95
N GLU A 4 -13.64 3.71 4.32
CA GLU A 4 -14.45 2.65 4.94
C GLU A 4 -13.66 1.90 6.03
N LEU A 5 -12.37 1.64 5.80
CA LEU A 5 -11.48 1.09 6.82
C LEU A 5 -11.41 2.00 8.06
N ALA A 6 -11.24 3.30 7.85
CA ALA A 6 -11.15 4.27 8.93
C ALA A 6 -12.45 4.35 9.74
N LYS A 7 -13.61 4.32 9.07
CA LYS A 7 -14.93 4.22 9.72
C LYS A 7 -15.05 2.96 10.56
N HIS A 8 -14.69 1.80 10.02
CA HIS A 8 -14.77 0.52 10.74
C HIS A 8 -13.85 0.48 11.97
N LEU A 9 -12.68 1.11 11.89
CA LEU A 9 -11.73 1.21 13.00
C LEU A 9 -12.07 2.34 13.99
N GLY A 10 -13.05 3.20 13.69
CA GLY A 10 -13.39 4.36 14.51
C GLY A 10 -12.30 5.43 14.53
N VAL A 11 -11.43 5.50 13.51
CA VAL A 11 -10.32 6.45 13.41
C VAL A 11 -10.54 7.46 12.30
N LYS A 12 -9.86 8.61 12.38
CA LYS A 12 -9.84 9.60 11.29
C LYS A 12 -8.68 9.30 10.34
N ALA A 13 -8.98 9.13 9.06
CA ALA A 13 -7.96 9.03 8.03
C ALA A 13 -7.35 10.41 7.70
N ASP A 14 -6.03 10.51 7.72
CA ASP A 14 -5.28 11.65 7.17
C ASP A 14 -4.46 11.17 5.96
N LEU A 15 -4.88 11.60 4.77
CA LEU A 15 -4.27 11.20 3.51
C LEU A 15 -2.99 12.02 3.28
N LYS A 16 -1.85 11.32 3.21
CA LYS A 16 -0.56 11.89 2.82
C LYS A 16 -0.10 11.35 1.48
N PRO A 17 -0.38 12.04 0.35
CA PRO A 17 0.17 11.66 -0.95
C PRO A 17 1.69 11.64 -0.89
N THR A 18 2.27 10.46 -1.09
CA THR A 18 3.71 10.23 -0.99
C THR A 18 4.19 9.60 -2.29
N LYS A 19 5.37 10.01 -2.77
CA LYS A 19 6.00 9.35 -3.92
C LYS A 19 6.27 7.88 -3.59
N TRP A 20 6.12 7.01 -4.57
CA TRP A 20 6.32 5.57 -4.41
C TRP A 20 7.66 5.23 -3.74
N ASP A 21 8.75 5.83 -4.24
CA ASP A 21 10.12 5.58 -3.76
C ASP A 21 10.34 5.99 -2.30
N GLY A 22 9.56 6.95 -1.79
CA GLY A 22 9.67 7.46 -0.43
C GLY A 22 8.68 6.83 0.55
N MET A 23 7.74 6.03 0.08
CA MET A 23 6.61 5.58 0.89
C MET A 23 7.03 4.62 2.00
N LEU A 24 7.90 3.64 1.70
CA LEU A 24 8.41 2.72 2.72
C LEU A 24 9.36 3.41 3.71
N ALA A 25 10.14 4.39 3.27
CA ALA A 25 10.97 5.20 4.16
C ALA A 25 10.12 6.08 5.10
N SER A 26 8.99 6.61 4.63
CA SER A 26 8.03 7.32 5.46
C SER A 26 7.40 6.41 6.53
N LEU A 27 7.16 5.15 6.20
CA LEU A 27 6.69 4.14 7.15
C LEU A 27 7.78 3.81 8.19
N ASP A 28 9.02 3.58 7.73
CA ASP A 28 10.17 3.32 8.62
C ASP A 28 10.41 4.47 9.62
N SER A 29 10.27 5.70 9.15
CA SER A 29 10.44 6.91 9.98
C SER A 29 9.21 7.29 10.81
N LYS A 30 8.16 6.45 10.79
CA LYS A 30 6.88 6.67 11.49
C LYS A 30 6.19 8.00 11.13
N ARG A 31 6.45 8.52 9.93
CA ARG A 31 5.75 9.71 9.39
C ARG A 31 4.36 9.36 8.89
N ILE A 32 4.14 8.09 8.57
CA ILE A 32 2.84 7.50 8.25
C ILE A 32 2.70 6.20 9.05
N ASP A 33 1.45 5.85 9.37
CA ASP A 33 1.16 4.63 10.14
C ASP A 33 0.86 3.43 9.23
N VAL A 34 0.35 3.68 8.01
CA VAL A 34 -0.06 2.63 7.08
C VAL A 34 0.19 3.05 5.64
N VAL A 35 0.56 2.06 4.82
CA VAL A 35 0.62 2.19 3.37
C VAL A 35 -0.60 1.52 2.75
N ILE A 36 -1.40 2.31 2.02
CA ILE A 36 -2.57 1.80 1.28
C ILE A 36 -2.35 2.01 -0.21
N ASN A 37 -1.64 1.07 -0.83
CA ASN A 37 -1.36 1.05 -2.27
C ASN A 37 -1.03 -0.38 -2.75
N GLN A 38 -0.75 -0.58 -4.03
CA GLN A 38 -0.34 -1.88 -4.59
C GLN A 38 1.11 -2.24 -4.25
N VAL A 39 1.37 -2.62 -3.00
CA VAL A 39 2.68 -3.12 -2.56
C VAL A 39 2.76 -4.63 -2.72
N THR A 40 3.64 -5.09 -3.61
CA THR A 40 3.93 -6.53 -3.76
C THR A 40 4.52 -7.09 -2.47
N ILE A 41 3.92 -8.17 -1.99
CA ILE A 41 4.39 -8.95 -0.84
C ILE A 41 5.60 -9.77 -1.28
N SER A 42 6.70 -9.68 -0.54
CA SER A 42 7.90 -10.51 -0.71
C SER A 42 8.42 -10.96 0.65
N ASP A 43 9.19 -12.06 0.68
CA ASP A 43 9.73 -12.59 1.95
C ASP A 43 10.65 -11.59 2.65
N GLN A 44 11.47 -10.86 1.89
CA GLN A 44 12.31 -9.79 2.41
C GLN A 44 11.48 -8.69 3.09
N ARG A 45 10.33 -8.31 2.51
CA ARG A 45 9.47 -7.28 3.11
C ARG A 45 8.70 -7.82 4.32
N LYS A 46 8.26 -9.08 4.30
CA LYS A 46 7.59 -9.72 5.45
C LYS A 46 8.47 -9.80 6.70
N GLN A 47 9.80 -9.83 6.53
CA GLN A 47 10.73 -9.77 7.67
C GLN A 47 10.74 -8.40 8.37
N LYS A 48 10.27 -7.34 7.69
CA LYS A 48 10.35 -5.95 8.18
C LYS A 48 8.98 -5.30 8.40
N TYR A 49 7.96 -5.73 7.67
CA TYR A 49 6.63 -5.11 7.64
C TYR A 49 5.54 -6.14 7.82
N ASP A 50 4.51 -5.75 8.57
CA ASP A 50 3.26 -6.47 8.62
C ASP A 50 2.41 -6.16 7.38
N PHE A 51 1.87 -7.20 6.76
CA PHE A 51 0.98 -7.10 5.61
C PHE A 51 -0.44 -7.52 5.99
N SER A 52 -1.43 -6.87 5.39
CA SER A 52 -2.81 -7.34 5.45
C SER A 52 -2.98 -8.65 4.69
N THR A 53 -4.15 -9.28 4.86
CA THR A 53 -4.61 -10.30 3.91
C THR A 53 -4.57 -9.71 2.48
N PRO A 54 -3.99 -10.42 1.49
CA PRO A 54 -3.96 -9.94 0.12
C PRO A 54 -5.38 -9.66 -0.41
N TYR A 55 -5.60 -8.49 -0.99
CA TYR A 55 -6.91 -8.05 -1.48
C TYR A 55 -6.95 -7.80 -3.00
N THR A 56 -5.80 -7.84 -3.69
CA THR A 56 -5.70 -7.85 -5.16
C THR A 56 -4.57 -8.75 -5.61
N VAL A 57 -4.75 -9.41 -6.75
CA VAL A 57 -3.68 -10.12 -7.47
C VAL A 57 -3.47 -9.42 -8.80
N SER A 58 -2.24 -8.98 -9.07
CA SER A 58 -1.86 -8.35 -10.33
C SER A 58 -0.76 -9.16 -11.01
N GLY A 59 -0.92 -9.34 -12.32
CA GLY A 59 0.07 -9.99 -13.19
C GLY A 59 0.66 -8.99 -14.18
N ILE A 60 1.86 -9.30 -14.68
CA ILE A 60 2.49 -8.53 -15.77
C ILE A 60 1.60 -8.62 -17.00
N GLN A 61 1.27 -7.48 -17.59
CA GLN A 61 0.51 -7.39 -18.84
C GLN A 61 1.25 -6.49 -19.82
N ALA A 62 1.28 -6.88 -21.09
CA ALA A 62 1.77 -6.06 -22.18
C ALA A 62 0.58 -5.51 -22.98
N LEU A 63 0.53 -4.20 -23.16
CA LEU A 63 -0.48 -3.55 -23.99
C LEU A 63 0.09 -3.33 -25.39
N VAL A 64 -0.66 -3.73 -26.43
CA VAL A 64 -0.32 -3.48 -27.83
C VAL A 64 -1.38 -2.61 -28.47
N LYS A 65 -0.97 -1.74 -29.41
CA LYS A 65 -1.90 -0.92 -30.18
C LYS A 65 -2.72 -1.84 -31.09
N LYS A 66 -4.05 -1.78 -30.94
CA LYS A 66 -4.96 -2.43 -31.88
C LYS A 66 -4.99 -1.58 -33.16
N TRP A 67 -4.70 -2.22 -34.28
CA TRP A 67 -4.81 -1.63 -35.62
C TRP A 67 -6.26 -1.63 -36.08
#